data_AF-A0A6S7J8L4-F1
#
_entry.id   AF-A0A6S7J8L4-F1
#
_cell.length_a   1.000
_cell.length_b   1.000
_cell.length_c   1.000
_cell.angle_alpha   90.00
_cell.angle_beta   90.00
_cell.angle_gamma   90.00
#
_symmetry.space_group_name_H-M   'P 1'
#
loop_
_entity.id
_entity.type
_entity.pdbx_description
1 polymer ?
#
loop_
_entity_poly.entity_id
_entity_poly.type
_entity_poly.pdbx_seq_one_letter_code
_entity_poly.pdbx_strand_id
1 'polypeptide(L)'
;MPVGFQARLENTSCFHFKTKAILWRIKWEFPQANTHYVEAKVSESKSIKSLLEKYLHPTHADPVFKQRLKGFIVNARLPDGVQTLMCQQERVI
;
A
#
# COMPACT_ATOMS: atom_id res chain seq x y z
N MET A 1 12.08 5.34 18.18
CA MET A 1 11.46 6.61 17.71
C MET A 1 11.15 7.51 18.90
N PRO A 2 11.66 8.76 18.90
CA PRO A 2 11.33 9.77 19.90
C PRO A 2 9.84 10.09 19.91
N VAL A 3 9.32 10.50 21.07
CA VAL A 3 7.88 10.60 21.38
C VAL A 3 7.12 11.62 20.50
N GLY A 4 7.81 12.55 19.84
CA GLY A 4 7.20 13.65 19.07
C GLY A 4 7.07 13.44 17.55
N PHE A 5 7.52 12.33 16.96
CA PHE A 5 7.38 12.12 15.52
C PHE A 5 5.95 11.70 15.17
N GLN A 6 5.27 12.46 14.29
CA GLN A 6 3.93 12.13 13.76
C GLN A 6 3.86 10.70 13.19
N ALA A 7 4.97 10.19 12.65
CA ALA A 7 5.14 8.83 12.19
C ALA A 7 4.82 7.75 13.25
N ARG A 8 4.99 8.05 14.55
CA ARG A 8 4.63 7.14 15.65
C ARG A 8 3.14 7.16 15.95
N LEU A 9 2.50 8.33 15.84
CA LEU A 9 1.05 8.53 15.99
C LEU A 9 0.26 7.87 14.86
N GLU A 10 0.84 7.83 13.67
CA GLU A 10 0.24 7.20 12.50
C GLU A 10 0.48 5.69 12.43
N ASN A 11 1.38 5.13 13.24
CA ASN A 11 1.66 3.71 13.18
C ASN A 11 0.55 2.88 13.86
N THR A 12 -0.46 2.50 13.08
CA THR A 12 -1.53 1.59 13.52
C THR A 12 -1.18 0.12 13.26
N SER A 13 0.09 -0.22 13.02
CA SER A 13 0.46 -1.62 12.86
C SER A 13 0.37 -2.33 14.20
N CYS A 14 -0.38 -3.43 14.24
CA CYS A 14 -0.67 -4.14 15.49
C CYS A 14 -0.61 -5.65 15.27
N PHE A 15 -0.13 -6.37 16.28
CA PHE A 15 -0.18 -7.83 16.24
C PHE A 15 -1.57 -8.30 16.63
N HIS A 16 -2.21 -9.08 15.76
CA HIS A 16 -3.53 -9.61 16.02
C HIS A 16 -3.43 -11.01 16.63
N PHE A 17 -3.59 -11.10 17.95
CA PHE A 17 -3.38 -12.34 18.72
C PHE A 17 -4.25 -13.52 18.26
N LYS A 18 -5.48 -13.27 17.79
CA LYS A 18 -6.39 -14.33 17.32
C LYS A 18 -5.93 -14.98 16.01
N THR A 19 -5.38 -14.19 15.10
CA THR A 19 -4.90 -14.67 13.80
C THR A 19 -3.39 -14.92 13.78
N LYS A 20 -2.70 -14.63 14.90
CA LYS A 20 -1.23 -14.69 15.04
C LYS A 20 -0.49 -14.00 13.88
N ALA A 21 -1.05 -12.91 13.37
CA ALA A 21 -0.52 -12.20 12.21
C ALA A 21 -0.32 -10.73 12.53
N ILE A 22 0.70 -10.12 11.92
CA ILE A 22 0.89 -8.68 11.98
C ILE A 22 -0.13 -8.02 11.04
N LEU A 23 -0.86 -7.06 11.57
CA LEU A 23 -1.70 -6.15 10.80
C LEU A 23 -0.88 -4.90 10.49
N TRP A 24 -0.56 -4.68 9.23
CA TRP A 24 0.24 -3.56 8.74
C TRP A 24 -0.64 -2.36 8.38
N ARG A 25 -0.08 -1.16 8.54
CA ARG A 25 -0.56 0.05 7.86
C ARG A 25 0.34 0.28 6.66
N ILE A 26 -0.21 0.20 5.47
CA ILE A 26 0.50 0.38 4.20
C ILE A 26 0.10 1.74 3.63
N LYS A 27 1.09 2.55 3.25
CA LYS A 27 0.89 3.75 2.46
C LYS A 27 1.34 3.46 1.04
N TRP A 28 0.41 3.45 0.10
CA TRP A 28 0.68 3.38 -1.33
C TRP A 28 0.96 4.78 -1.86
N GLU A 29 2.10 4.97 -2.50
CA GLU A 29 2.43 6.21 -3.19
C GLU A 29 2.44 5.96 -4.70
N PHE A 30 1.62 6.72 -5.42
CA PHE A 30 1.49 6.63 -6.87
C PHE A 30 2.08 7.90 -7.50
N PRO A 31 3.41 7.94 -7.74
CA PRO A 31 4.09 9.15 -8.18
C PRO A 31 3.54 9.70 -9.51
N GLN A 32 3.19 8.82 -10.47
CA GLN A 32 2.63 9.24 -11.76
C GLN A 32 1.25 9.91 -11.65
N ALA A 33 0.51 9.63 -10.57
CA ALA A 33 -0.82 10.18 -10.33
C ALA A 33 -0.82 11.28 -9.26
N ASN A 34 0.36 11.60 -8.71
CA ASN A 34 0.57 12.53 -7.60
C ASN A 34 -0.43 12.32 -6.45
N THR A 35 -0.71 11.05 -6.12
CA THR A 35 -1.71 10.66 -5.11
C THR A 35 -1.14 9.58 -4.22
N HIS A 36 -1.61 9.53 -2.97
CA HIS A 36 -1.27 8.49 -2.02
C HIS A 36 -2.55 7.90 -1.41
N TYR A 37 -2.49 6.63 -1.03
CA TYR A 37 -3.58 5.94 -0.36
C TYR A 37 -3.04 5.20 0.85
N VAL A 38 -3.82 5.16 1.92
CA VAL A 38 -3.45 4.49 3.16
C VAL A 38 -4.43 3.35 3.41
N GLU A 39 -3.90 2.14 3.54
CA GLU A 39 -4.64 0.99 4.04
C GLU A 39 -4.13 0.61 5.42
N ALA A 40 -5.02 0.68 6.41
CA ALA A 40 -4.75 0.15 7.73
C ALA A 40 -5.27 -1.30 7.83
N LYS A 41 -4.68 -2.08 8.74
CA LYS A 41 -5.11 -3.43 9.10
C LYS A 41 -4.92 -4.48 7.99
N VAL A 42 -3.84 -4.36 7.23
CA VAL A 42 -3.48 -5.36 6.21
C VAL A 42 -2.79 -6.54 6.88
N SER A 43 -3.39 -7.73 6.82
CA SER A 43 -2.74 -8.94 7.32
C SER A 43 -1.47 -9.25 6.52
N GLU A 44 -0.40 -9.60 7.22
CA GLU A 44 0.88 -10.07 6.66
C GLU A 44 0.73 -11.20 5.63
N SER A 45 -0.28 -12.06 5.79
CA SER A 45 -0.55 -13.16 4.86
C SER A 45 -1.07 -12.71 3.48
N LYS A 46 -1.38 -11.43 3.28
CA LYS A 46 -1.85 -10.91 1.98
C LYS A 46 -0.67 -10.49 1.11
N SER A 47 -0.67 -10.95 -0.14
CA SER A 47 0.31 -10.50 -1.11
C SER A 47 0.07 -9.05 -1.51
N ILE A 48 1.15 -8.31 -1.74
CA ILE A 48 1.15 -6.93 -2.28
C ILE A 48 0.37 -6.87 -3.59
N LYS A 49 0.53 -7.89 -4.43
CA LYS A 49 -0.21 -8.01 -5.70
C LYS A 49 -1.72 -7.99 -5.46
N SER A 50 -2.21 -8.83 -4.54
CA SER A 50 -3.64 -8.89 -4.19
C SER A 50 -4.18 -7.60 -3.58
N LEU A 51 -3.34 -6.82 -2.90
CA LEU A 51 -3.72 -5.51 -2.36
C LEU A 51 -3.76 -4.45 -3.46
N LEU A 52 -2.74 -4.41 -4.32
CA LEU A 52 -2.68 -3.54 -5.48
C LEU A 52 -3.78 -3.81 -6.50
N GLU A 53 -4.24 -5.07 -6.63
CA GLU A 53 -5.37 -5.42 -7.48
C GLU A 53 -6.60 -4.59 -7.14
N LYS A 54 -6.88 -4.30 -5.87
CA LYS A 54 -8.01 -3.43 -5.49
C LYS A 54 -7.98 -2.04 -6.18
N TYR A 55 -6.79 -1.54 -6.46
CA TYR A 55 -6.57 -0.23 -7.09
C TYR A 55 -6.33 -0.31 -8.59
N LEU A 56 -5.66 -1.37 -9.06
CA LEU A 56 -5.20 -1.54 -10.42
C LEU A 56 -6.10 -2.46 -11.26
N HIS A 57 -7.15 -3.05 -10.68
CA HIS A 57 -8.00 -4.00 -11.41
C HIS A 57 -8.80 -3.27 -12.52
N PRO A 58 -8.63 -3.65 -13.80
CA PRO A 58 -9.25 -2.95 -14.92
C PRO A 58 -10.79 -2.97 -14.91
N THR A 59 -11.38 -4.04 -14.38
CA THR A 59 -12.84 -4.22 -14.30
C THR A 59 -13.44 -3.88 -12.93
N HIS A 60 -12.86 -4.36 -11.82
CA HIS A 60 -13.45 -4.25 -10.48
C HIS A 60 -12.95 -3.09 -9.62
N ALA A 61 -11.90 -2.37 -10.04
CA ALA A 61 -11.46 -1.20 -9.27
C ALA A 61 -12.51 -0.09 -9.30
N ASP A 62 -12.56 0.71 -8.23
CA ASP A 62 -13.47 1.85 -8.14
C ASP A 62 -13.22 2.82 -9.31
N PRO A 63 -14.28 3.38 -9.93
CA PRO A 63 -14.13 4.32 -11.06
C PRO A 63 -13.23 5.53 -10.71
N VAL A 64 -13.21 5.96 -9.45
CA VAL A 64 -12.34 7.06 -8.99
C VAL A 64 -10.86 6.66 -9.07
N PHE A 65 -10.52 5.45 -8.59
CA PHE A 65 -9.15 4.93 -8.69
C PHE A 65 -8.76 4.69 -10.15
N LYS A 66 -9.67 4.15 -10.98
CA LYS A 66 -9.39 3.94 -12.41
C LYS A 66 -9.06 5.22 -13.15
N GLN A 67 -9.78 6.31 -12.86
CA GLN A 67 -9.51 7.60 -13.50
C GLN A 67 -8.15 8.15 -13.07
N ARG A 68 -7.86 8.11 -11.76
CA ARG A 68 -6.61 8.64 -11.19
C ARG A 68 -5.38 7.80 -11.55
N LEU A 69 -5.54 6.48 -11.62
CA LEU A 69 -4.46 5.51 -11.86
C LEU A 69 -4.45 4.99 -13.30
N LYS A 70 -5.16 5.63 -14.23
CA LYS A 70 -5.26 5.19 -15.63
C LYS A 70 -3.90 4.94 -16.27
N GLY A 71 -2.91 5.81 -16.02
CA GLY A 71 -1.53 5.62 -16.50
C GLY A 71 -0.86 4.37 -15.93
N PHE A 72 -1.06 4.08 -14.64
CA PHE A 72 -0.56 2.85 -14.02
C PHE A 72 -1.26 1.60 -14.56
N ILE A 73 -2.57 1.62 -14.78
CA ILE A 73 -3.33 0.46 -15.31
C ILE A 73 -2.90 0.13 -16.75
N VAL A 74 -2.65 1.15 -17.58
CA VAL A 74 -2.16 0.97 -18.95
C VAL A 74 -0.74 0.39 -18.93
N ASN A 75 0.14 0.91 -18.08
CA ASN A 75 1.51 0.39 -17.95
C ASN A 75 1.56 -1.00 -17.30
N ALA A 76 0.68 -1.31 -16.35
CA ALA A 76 0.59 -2.63 -15.69
C ALA A 76 0.24 -3.79 -16.63
N ARG A 77 -0.23 -3.51 -17.84
CA ARG A 77 -0.43 -4.54 -18.89
C ARG A 77 0.87 -4.94 -19.59
N LEU A 78 1.95 -4.18 -19.44
CA LEU A 78 3.26 -4.53 -19.97
C LEU A 78 3.94 -5.52 -19.01
N PRO A 79 4.64 -6.55 -19.54
CA PRO A 79 5.27 -7.58 -18.71
C PRO A 79 6.28 -7.06 -17.68
N ASP A 80 6.84 -5.85 -17.89
CA ASP A 80 7.77 -5.14 -16.99
C ASP A 80 7.20 -3.84 -16.37
N GLY A 81 5.90 -3.57 -16.52
CA GLY A 81 5.38 -2.20 -16.43
C GLY A 81 5.14 -1.62 -15.04
N VAL A 82 5.19 -2.42 -13.96
CA VAL A 82 5.01 -1.94 -12.59
C VAL A 82 6.04 -2.55 -11.66
N GLN A 83 7.01 -1.73 -11.24
CA GLN A 83 7.98 -2.08 -10.21
C GLN A 83 7.46 -1.58 -8.85
N THR A 84 7.31 -2.48 -7.88
CA THR A 84 6.97 -2.09 -6.50
C THR A 84 8.27 -1.83 -5.74
N LEU A 85 8.47 -0.58 -5.33
CA LEU A 85 9.59 -0.20 -4.46
C LEU A 85 9.09 -0.12 -3.02
N MET A 86 9.80 -0.77 -2.10
CA MET A 86 9.53 -0.65 -0.67
C MET A 86 10.56 0.27 -0.03
N CYS A 87 10.09 1.29 0.69
CA CYS A 87 10.95 2.01 1.63
C CYS A 87 10.97 1.24 2.95
N GLN A 88 12.14 0.75 3.36
CA GLN A 88 12.32 0.33 4.75
C GLN A 88 12.43 1.57 5.62
N GLN A 89 11.56 1.69 6.60
CA GLN A 89 11.74 2.66 7.67
C GLN A 89 12.81 2.08 8.61
N GLU A 90 14.06 2.56 8.48
CA GLU A 90 15.14 2.17 9.39
C GLU A 90 14.72 2.45 10.83
N ARG A 91 14.46 1.39 11.59
CA ARG A 91 14.33 1.49 13.04
C ARG A 91 15.75 1.61 13.57
N VAL A 92 16.18 2.85 13.83
CA VAL A 92 17.34 3.08 14.70
C VAL A 92 16.94 2.53 16.07
N ILE A 93 17.57 1.39 16.42
CA ILE A 93 17.48 0.71 17.71
C ILE A 93 18.32 1.49 18.71
#